data_AF-A0A382TEG7-F1
#
_entry.id   AF-A0A382TEG7-F1
#
_cell.length_a   1.000
_cell.length_b   1.000
_cell.length_c   1.000
_cell.angle_alpha   90.00
_cell.angle_beta   90.00
_cell.angle_gamma   90.00
#
_symmetry.space_group_name_H-M   'P 1'
#
loop_
_entity.id
_entity.type
_entity.pdbx_description
1 polymer ?
#
loop_
_entity_poly.entity_id
_entity_poly.type
_entity_poly.pdbx_seq_one_letter_code
_entity_poly.pdbx_strand_id
1 'polypeptide(L)'
;LFKGVDTDQNWLEIHVLSEEPQQGVDASNSSNVIVKQHFWDCGASAPWNWDTDFANSCGGNPSNLFAPPGVFEIETTGVYYLLIKTGAGVMSDVIFDNLSLEVSDYEPIDGVSVTFNLDMGSVPTSPDGAYLAGGGTFGLPGDNPMTDDDEDDIWTITVVLDTNFATDYTFTNGACTNWDCKEDISGQDCAVGQWSDRHLETGVQNMVINACFAYCGDGFCSNAETNCSDEIDNDGDGDIDCDDSNCSNNPDCFGDFAGLMNPSFEDSLNGWSVANGGSSSPATISSGDAHTGDQYLILNVG
;
A
#
# COMPACT_ATOMS: atom_id res chain seq x y z
N LEU A 1 -25.01 -0.71 12.48
CA LEU A 1 -25.98 -0.47 11.39
C LEU A 1 -25.62 0.81 10.66
N PHE A 2 -25.16 0.70 9.41
CA PHE A 2 -25.00 1.84 8.51
C PHE A 2 -26.08 1.75 7.44
N LYS A 3 -27.03 2.70 7.43
CA LYS A 3 -28.10 2.74 6.43
C LYS A 3 -27.98 4.04 5.64
N GLY A 4 -27.32 3.93 4.49
CA GLY A 4 -27.16 5.03 3.55
C GLY A 4 -28.39 5.28 2.68
N VAL A 5 -28.52 6.50 2.14
CA VAL A 5 -29.68 6.89 1.32
C VAL A 5 -29.38 6.85 -0.18
N ASP A 6 -28.12 6.95 -0.62
CA ASP A 6 -27.70 6.83 -2.03
C ASP A 6 -26.20 6.44 -2.11
N THR A 7 -25.77 5.66 -3.12
CA THR A 7 -24.45 4.98 -3.16
C THR A 7 -23.22 5.89 -3.12
N ASP A 8 -23.36 7.16 -3.50
CA ASP A 8 -22.24 8.05 -3.77
C ASP A 8 -21.95 9.03 -2.61
N GLN A 9 -22.70 8.93 -1.50
CA GLN A 9 -22.59 9.85 -0.36
C GLN A 9 -22.38 9.13 0.98
N ASN A 10 -22.34 7.81 0.99
CA ASN A 10 -22.14 7.05 2.22
C ASN A 10 -20.67 6.70 2.36
N TRP A 11 -20.10 7.10 3.48
CA TRP A 11 -18.80 6.66 3.92
C TRP A 11 -18.79 6.60 5.45
N LEU A 12 -17.91 5.76 5.96
CA LEU A 12 -17.62 5.58 7.37
C LEU A 12 -16.11 5.64 7.55
N GLU A 13 -15.69 6.46 8.51
CA GLU A 13 -14.33 6.40 9.04
C GLU A 13 -14.39 6.23 10.57
N ILE A 14 -13.56 5.33 11.08
CA ILE A 14 -13.34 5.17 12.52
C ILE A 14 -11.89 5.55 12.80
N HIS A 15 -11.72 6.50 13.72
CA HIS A 15 -10.43 6.99 14.15
C HIS A 15 -10.16 6.63 15.61
N VAL A 16 -8.90 6.36 15.95
CA VAL A 16 -8.46 6.19 17.34
C VAL A 16 -7.71 7.43 17.79
N LEU A 17 -8.18 8.09 18.84
CA LEU A 17 -7.59 9.30 19.39
C LEU A 17 -7.06 9.07 20.81
N SER A 18 -5.93 9.69 21.13
CA SER A 18 -5.36 9.73 22.48
C SER A 18 -5.89 10.89 23.34
N GLU A 19 -6.65 11.80 22.74
CA GLU A 19 -7.26 12.96 23.40
C GLU A 19 -8.76 13.04 23.09
N GLU A 20 -9.53 13.64 23.99
CA GLU A 20 -10.97 13.80 23.82
C GLU A 20 -11.26 14.76 22.65
N PRO A 21 -12.06 14.34 21.64
CA PRO A 21 -12.38 15.18 20.49
C PRO A 21 -13.09 16.47 20.93
N GLN A 22 -12.58 17.62 20.47
CA GLN A 22 -13.12 18.93 20.82
C GLN A 22 -14.14 19.40 19.77
N GLN A 23 -15.21 20.06 20.23
CA GLN A 23 -16.28 20.52 19.37
C GLN A 23 -15.77 21.47 18.27
N GLY A 24 -16.10 21.16 17.01
CA GLY A 24 -15.76 21.99 15.85
C GLY A 24 -14.28 21.95 15.46
N VAL A 25 -13.49 21.06 16.05
CA VAL A 25 -12.09 20.81 15.70
C VAL A 25 -12.03 19.45 15.02
N ASP A 26 -11.57 19.42 13.77
CA ASP A 26 -11.35 18.15 13.09
C ASP A 26 -10.07 17.50 13.61
N ALA A 27 -10.22 16.34 14.25
CA ALA A 27 -9.12 15.56 14.81
C ALA A 27 -8.69 14.41 13.89
N SER A 28 -9.30 14.25 12.70
CA SER A 28 -8.93 13.19 11.77
C SER A 28 -7.62 13.46 11.03
N ASN A 29 -6.77 12.45 10.91
CA ASN A 29 -5.64 12.40 10.00
C ASN A 29 -5.46 10.97 9.46
N SER A 30 -4.69 10.78 8.39
CA SER A 30 -4.50 9.43 7.82
C SER A 30 -3.88 8.44 8.81
N SER A 31 -3.02 8.91 9.71
CA SER A 31 -2.33 8.06 10.70
C SER A 31 -3.21 7.58 11.85
N ASN A 32 -4.41 8.13 12.02
CA ASN A 32 -5.33 7.71 13.08
C ASN A 32 -6.60 7.01 12.57
N VAL A 33 -6.73 6.77 11.25
CA VAL A 33 -7.87 6.08 10.66
C VAL A 33 -7.65 4.57 10.71
N ILE A 34 -8.41 3.87 11.53
CA ILE A 34 -8.33 2.40 11.67
C ILE A 34 -9.34 1.67 10.79
N VAL A 35 -10.39 2.36 10.37
CA VAL A 35 -11.38 1.88 9.41
C VAL A 35 -11.64 3.00 8.43
N LYS A 36 -11.35 2.78 7.15
CA LYS A 36 -11.81 3.62 6.04
C LYS A 36 -12.69 2.78 5.14
N GLN A 37 -13.98 3.07 5.15
CA GLN A 37 -14.96 2.41 4.31
C GLN A 37 -15.73 3.44 3.50
N HIS A 38 -15.33 3.60 2.24
CA HIS A 38 -16.07 4.40 1.30
C HIS A 38 -16.83 3.48 0.36
N PHE A 39 -18.09 3.82 0.07
CA PHE A 39 -18.96 2.93 -0.71
C PHE A 39 -18.47 2.75 -2.15
N TRP A 40 -17.75 3.72 -2.69
CA TRP A 40 -17.14 3.66 -4.03
C TRP A 40 -15.84 2.83 -4.05
N ASP A 41 -15.12 2.68 -2.93
CA ASP A 41 -13.91 1.85 -2.81
C ASP A 41 -14.26 0.35 -2.75
N CYS A 42 -15.46 0.03 -2.28
CA CYS A 42 -15.92 -1.34 -2.02
C CYS A 42 -16.52 -2.09 -3.23
N GLY A 43 -16.83 -1.39 -4.33
CA GLY A 43 -17.56 -1.93 -5.48
C GLY A 43 -18.94 -2.52 -5.12
N ALA A 44 -19.50 -3.38 -5.99
CA ALA A 44 -20.80 -4.04 -5.79
C ALA A 44 -20.81 -5.13 -4.68
N SER A 45 -19.67 -5.32 -4.00
CA SER A 45 -19.32 -6.47 -3.16
C SER A 45 -19.41 -6.23 -1.65
N ALA A 46 -19.77 -5.03 -1.17
CA ALA A 46 -19.88 -4.82 0.27
C ALA A 46 -20.94 -5.77 0.87
N PRO A 47 -20.62 -6.53 1.94
CA PRO A 47 -21.61 -7.39 2.59
C PRO A 47 -22.69 -6.52 3.24
N TRP A 48 -23.84 -6.42 2.59
CA TRP A 48 -24.95 -5.55 3.00
C TRP A 48 -25.80 -6.15 4.14
N ASN A 49 -25.21 -6.97 5.00
CA ASN A 49 -25.90 -7.59 6.13
C ASN A 49 -25.71 -6.79 7.44
N TRP A 50 -26.59 -7.10 8.37
CA TRP A 50 -26.88 -6.45 9.65
C TRP A 50 -25.78 -6.63 10.69
N ASP A 51 -24.66 -7.25 10.31
CA ASP A 51 -23.57 -7.71 11.16
C ASP A 51 -22.26 -7.55 10.35
N THR A 52 -21.60 -6.40 10.51
CA THR A 52 -20.37 -6.08 9.77
C THR A 52 -19.18 -6.28 10.69
N ASP A 53 -18.48 -7.39 10.51
CA ASP A 53 -17.13 -7.55 11.02
C ASP A 53 -16.17 -6.73 10.15
N PHE A 54 -15.60 -5.67 10.73
CA PHE A 54 -14.70 -4.77 10.01
C PHE A 54 -13.47 -5.51 9.49
N ALA A 55 -12.97 -6.52 10.21
CA ALA A 55 -11.78 -7.28 9.79
C ALA A 55 -12.01 -8.09 8.50
N ASN A 56 -13.26 -8.38 8.16
CA ASN A 56 -13.64 -9.18 6.99
C ASN A 56 -14.40 -8.36 5.93
N SER A 57 -14.34 -7.04 6.03
CA SER A 57 -15.09 -6.12 5.18
C SER A 57 -14.20 -5.42 4.16
N CYS A 58 -14.81 -4.94 3.07
CA CYS A 58 -14.13 -4.07 2.13
C CYS A 58 -13.76 -2.72 2.78
N GLY A 59 -12.76 -2.04 2.23
CA GLY A 59 -12.16 -0.86 2.83
C GLY A 59 -10.73 -1.12 3.27
N GLY A 60 -10.16 -0.19 4.02
CA GLY A 60 -8.77 -0.26 4.44
C GLY A 60 -8.55 0.23 5.86
N ASN A 61 -7.32 0.08 6.30
CA ASN A 61 -6.80 0.59 7.56
C ASN A 61 -5.64 1.53 7.25
N PRO A 62 -5.89 2.83 6.99
CA PRO A 62 -4.82 3.77 6.64
C PRO A 62 -3.74 3.92 7.73
N SER A 63 -4.08 3.68 9.00
CA SER A 63 -3.12 3.67 10.11
C SER A 63 -2.20 2.44 10.13
N ASN A 64 -2.62 1.35 9.50
CA ASN A 64 -1.83 0.14 9.32
C ASN A 64 -2.31 -0.63 8.07
N LEU A 65 -1.70 -0.35 6.92
CA LEU A 65 -2.15 -0.80 5.59
C LEU A 65 -2.31 -2.32 5.44
N PHE A 66 -1.66 -3.11 6.31
CA PHE A 66 -1.65 -4.58 6.26
C PHE A 66 -2.53 -5.22 7.34
N ALA A 67 -2.94 -4.43 8.34
CA ALA A 67 -3.91 -4.89 9.32
C ALA A 67 -5.32 -4.78 8.74
N PRO A 68 -6.19 -5.77 8.98
CA PRO A 68 -7.59 -5.66 8.60
C PRO A 68 -8.25 -4.38 9.14
N PRO A 69 -9.28 -3.82 8.48
CA PRO A 69 -10.01 -2.68 9.00
C PRO A 69 -10.48 -2.94 10.44
N GLY A 70 -10.19 -2.00 11.35
CA GLY A 70 -10.56 -2.09 12.76
C GLY A 70 -9.50 -2.75 13.66
N VAL A 71 -8.41 -3.27 13.10
CA VAL A 71 -7.27 -3.80 13.88
C VAL A 71 -6.28 -2.65 14.15
N PHE A 72 -5.94 -2.41 15.41
CA PHE A 72 -5.00 -1.35 15.79
C PHE A 72 -4.22 -1.74 17.04
N GLU A 73 -3.04 -1.14 17.19
CA GLU A 73 -2.17 -1.36 18.34
C GLU A 73 -2.28 -0.20 19.34
N ILE A 74 -2.24 -0.54 20.63
CA ILE A 74 -2.21 0.43 21.73
C ILE A 74 -0.91 0.22 22.50
N GLU A 75 0.04 1.15 22.33
CA GLU A 75 1.39 1.04 22.90
C GLU A 75 1.45 1.30 24.41
N THR A 76 0.45 1.99 24.98
CA THR A 76 0.45 2.38 26.39
C THR A 76 -0.93 2.24 27.03
N THR A 77 -0.95 1.91 28.31
CA THR A 77 -2.19 1.92 29.12
C THR A 77 -2.74 3.34 29.19
N GLY A 78 -4.03 3.52 28.92
CA GLY A 78 -4.63 4.86 28.85
C GLY A 78 -6.11 4.87 28.48
N VAL A 79 -6.63 6.09 28.33
CA VAL A 79 -7.98 6.35 27.81
C VAL A 79 -7.86 6.75 26.35
N TYR A 80 -8.59 6.06 25.49
CA TYR A 80 -8.64 6.32 24.06
C TYR A 80 -10.07 6.63 23.63
N TYR A 81 -10.22 7.36 22.54
CA TYR A 81 -11.51 7.75 21.99
C TYR A 81 -11.65 7.22 20.57
N LEU A 82 -12.72 6.47 20.30
CA LEU A 82 -13.09 6.17 18.92
C LEU A 82 -13.92 7.32 18.39
N LEU A 83 -13.39 8.08 17.44
CA LEU A 83 -14.16 9.09 16.71
C LEU A 83 -14.74 8.42 15.46
N ILE A 84 -16.06 8.47 15.30
CA ILE A 84 -16.75 7.94 14.13
C ILE A 84 -17.25 9.10 13.28
N LYS A 85 -16.78 9.15 12.03
CA LYS A 85 -17.19 10.14 11.04
C LYS A 85 -18.00 9.46 9.95
N THR A 86 -19.01 10.18 9.45
CA THR A 86 -19.83 9.72 8.33
C THR A 86 -20.10 10.85 7.34
N GLY A 87 -20.50 10.49 6.12
CA GLY A 87 -20.78 11.45 5.05
C GLY A 87 -21.76 12.56 5.39
N ALA A 88 -21.37 13.79 5.02
CA ALA A 88 -22.16 15.00 5.16
C ALA A 88 -23.11 15.19 3.95
N GLY A 89 -24.40 15.43 4.22
CA GLY A 89 -25.41 15.75 3.22
C GLY A 89 -26.78 15.12 3.46
N VAL A 90 -26.82 14.04 4.25
CA VAL A 90 -28.04 13.40 4.76
C VAL A 90 -27.85 13.16 6.26
N MET A 91 -28.94 13.07 7.03
CA MET A 91 -28.83 12.67 8.44
C MET A 91 -28.40 11.20 8.48
N SER A 92 -27.14 10.98 8.82
CA SER A 92 -26.56 9.66 9.01
C SER A 92 -26.76 9.25 10.47
N ASP A 93 -27.65 8.29 10.73
CA ASP A 93 -27.76 7.67 12.05
C ASP A 93 -26.73 6.54 12.15
N VAL A 94 -25.76 6.71 13.04
CA VAL A 94 -24.86 5.63 13.43
C VAL A 94 -25.49 4.92 14.63
N ILE A 95 -25.77 3.62 14.47
CA ILE A 95 -26.29 2.77 15.53
C ILE A 95 -25.36 1.57 15.69
N PHE A 96 -24.80 1.42 16.88
CA PHE A 96 -24.07 0.22 17.28
C PHE A 96 -25.03 -0.76 17.93
N ASP A 97 -25.03 -2.00 17.46
CA ASP A 97 -25.65 -3.13 18.16
C ASP A 97 -24.51 -4.13 18.40
N ASN A 98 -24.23 -4.45 19.68
CA ASN A 98 -23.14 -5.33 20.10
C ASN A 98 -21.73 -4.99 19.56
N LEU A 99 -21.28 -3.73 19.67
CA LEU A 99 -19.87 -3.41 19.42
C LEU A 99 -18.98 -4.15 20.44
N SER A 100 -18.19 -5.10 19.95
CA SER A 100 -17.19 -5.84 20.72
C SER A 100 -15.80 -5.39 20.34
N LEU A 101 -14.96 -5.16 21.34
CA LEU A 101 -13.52 -5.03 21.19
C LEU A 101 -12.89 -6.27 21.79
N GLU A 102 -12.18 -7.01 20.95
CA GLU A 102 -11.52 -8.24 21.34
C GLU A 102 -10.03 -8.13 21.06
N VAL A 103 -9.25 -8.93 21.79
CA VAL A 103 -7.83 -9.08 21.46
C VAL A 103 -7.78 -9.81 20.12
N SER A 104 -7.21 -9.16 19.12
CA SER A 104 -6.96 -9.78 17.83
C SER A 104 -5.81 -10.78 17.95
N ASP A 105 -5.95 -11.94 17.31
CA ASP A 105 -4.86 -12.90 17.06
C ASP A 105 -4.05 -12.53 15.82
N TYR A 106 -4.29 -11.34 15.25
CA TYR A 106 -3.42 -10.70 14.28
C TYR A 106 -2.06 -10.42 14.95
N GLU A 107 -1.14 -11.35 14.78
CA GLU A 107 0.28 -11.09 14.95
C GLU A 107 0.75 -10.32 13.71
N PRO A 108 1.32 -9.11 13.86
CA PRO A 108 2.03 -8.47 12.76
C PRO A 108 3.11 -9.44 12.33
N ILE A 109 2.91 -10.09 11.18
CA ILE A 109 3.97 -10.86 10.56
C ILE A 109 5.07 -9.83 10.30
N ASP A 110 6.29 -10.12 10.77
CA ASP A 110 7.47 -9.31 10.49
C ASP A 110 7.69 -9.42 8.98
N GLY A 111 6.99 -8.55 8.25
CA GLY A 111 7.02 -8.47 6.81
C GLY A 111 8.39 -7.99 6.37
N VAL A 112 8.68 -8.10 5.08
CA VAL A 112 9.87 -7.46 4.53
C VAL A 112 9.55 -6.02 4.19
N SER A 113 10.42 -5.09 4.58
CA SER A 113 10.37 -3.74 4.05
C SER A 113 10.84 -3.76 2.60
N VAL A 114 10.01 -3.27 1.70
CA VAL A 114 10.32 -3.02 0.29
C VAL A 114 10.39 -1.51 0.09
N THR A 115 11.60 -1.02 -0.19
CA THR A 115 11.81 0.38 -0.55
C THR A 115 11.81 0.50 -2.07
N PHE A 116 10.88 1.27 -2.62
CA PHE A 116 10.83 1.60 -4.03
C PHE A 116 11.44 2.99 -4.24
N ASN A 117 12.38 3.08 -5.16
CA ASN A 117 12.94 4.32 -5.67
C ASN A 117 12.62 4.39 -7.17
N LEU A 118 11.89 5.43 -7.58
CA LEU A 118 11.44 5.64 -8.93
C LEU A 118 12.09 6.88 -9.51
N ASP A 119 12.96 6.70 -10.48
CA ASP A 119 13.50 7.78 -11.28
C ASP A 119 12.47 8.19 -12.34
N MET A 120 12.09 9.47 -12.31
CA MET A 120 11.13 10.07 -13.21
C MET A 120 11.80 10.77 -14.40
N GLY A 121 13.13 10.83 -14.48
CA GLY A 121 13.89 11.61 -15.46
C GLY A 121 13.63 11.26 -16.94
N SER A 122 12.94 10.16 -17.22
CA SER A 122 12.47 9.81 -18.57
C SER A 122 11.27 10.64 -19.05
N VAL A 123 10.53 11.28 -18.13
CA VAL A 123 9.31 12.04 -18.40
C VAL A 123 9.22 13.30 -17.52
N PRO A 124 8.44 14.32 -17.91
CA PRO A 124 8.12 15.39 -16.98
C PRO A 124 7.26 14.86 -15.80
N THR A 125 7.76 15.03 -14.58
CA THR A 125 7.03 14.67 -13.35
C THR A 125 5.78 15.54 -13.18
N SER A 126 4.67 14.90 -12.85
CA SER A 126 3.39 15.54 -12.57
C SER A 126 3.51 16.46 -11.36
N PRO A 127 2.86 17.63 -11.36
CA PRO A 127 2.76 18.47 -10.16
C PRO A 127 2.09 17.78 -8.96
N ASP A 128 1.32 16.71 -9.21
CA ASP A 128 0.69 15.90 -8.17
C ASP A 128 1.68 14.87 -7.57
N GLY A 129 2.87 14.69 -8.16
CA GLY A 129 3.90 13.76 -7.71
C GLY A 129 3.80 12.35 -8.32
N ALA A 130 4.66 11.45 -7.85
CA ALA A 130 4.70 10.05 -8.26
C ALA A 130 4.07 9.12 -7.21
N TYR A 131 3.49 8.00 -7.65
CA TYR A 131 2.75 7.08 -6.79
C TYR A 131 3.03 5.62 -7.12
N LEU A 132 2.97 4.77 -6.09
CA LEU A 132 2.89 3.32 -6.20
C LEU A 132 1.41 2.90 -6.27
N ALA A 133 1.04 2.07 -7.26
CA ALA A 133 -0.35 1.66 -7.48
C ALA A 133 -0.48 0.24 -8.04
N GLY A 134 -1.72 -0.23 -8.18
CA GLY A 134 -2.04 -1.41 -8.98
C GLY A 134 -1.87 -2.76 -8.27
N GLY A 135 -1.94 -3.84 -9.07
CA GLY A 135 -1.79 -5.22 -8.62
C GLY A 135 -2.88 -5.77 -7.70
N GLY A 136 -3.87 -4.95 -7.32
CA GLY A 136 -4.84 -5.29 -6.26
C GLY A 136 -4.30 -5.11 -4.85
N THR A 137 -2.99 -4.91 -4.68
CA THR A 137 -2.33 -4.67 -3.38
C THR A 137 -2.13 -3.18 -3.09
N PHE A 138 -1.81 -2.37 -4.10
CA PHE A 138 -1.40 -0.97 -3.92
C PHE A 138 -2.49 0.04 -4.34
N GLY A 139 -3.75 -0.39 -4.40
CA GLY A 139 -4.87 0.54 -4.64
C GLY A 139 -4.85 1.23 -6.02
N LEU A 140 -5.47 2.40 -6.06
CA LEU A 140 -5.65 3.24 -7.24
C LEU A 140 -4.54 4.32 -7.35
N PRO A 141 -4.38 4.95 -8.53
CA PRO A 141 -3.50 6.11 -8.67
C PRO A 141 -3.88 7.19 -7.64
N GLY A 142 -2.89 7.65 -6.86
CA GLY A 142 -3.11 8.62 -5.79
C GLY A 142 -3.07 8.05 -4.36
N ASP A 143 -3.23 6.74 -4.18
CA ASP A 143 -3.37 6.14 -2.84
C ASP A 143 -2.06 6.08 -2.06
N ASN A 144 -0.93 5.81 -2.73
CA ASN A 144 0.39 5.68 -2.10
C ASN A 144 1.38 6.69 -2.68
N PRO A 145 1.38 7.95 -2.18
CA PRO A 145 2.30 8.98 -2.64
C PRO A 145 3.74 8.63 -2.28
N MET A 146 4.64 8.83 -3.24
CA MET A 146 6.09 8.77 -3.04
C MET A 146 6.61 10.18 -2.70
N THR A 147 7.81 10.27 -2.12
CA THR A 147 8.45 11.54 -1.72
C THR A 147 9.78 11.74 -2.44
N ASP A 148 10.04 12.97 -2.88
CA ASP A 148 11.33 13.44 -3.42
C ASP A 148 11.82 14.58 -2.51
N ASP A 149 12.37 14.20 -1.35
CA ASP A 149 12.74 15.17 -0.29
C ASP A 149 14.08 15.88 -0.58
N ASP A 150 14.93 15.29 -1.42
CA ASP A 150 16.23 15.82 -1.84
C ASP A 150 16.23 16.51 -3.21
N GLU A 151 15.07 16.56 -3.87
CA GLU A 151 14.82 17.28 -5.12
C GLU A 151 15.72 16.79 -6.27
N ASP A 152 15.97 15.48 -6.33
CA ASP A 152 16.74 14.83 -7.40
C ASP A 152 15.87 14.12 -8.45
N ASP A 153 14.54 14.21 -8.30
CA ASP A 153 13.52 13.55 -9.12
C ASP A 153 13.53 12.02 -9.04
N ILE A 154 14.15 11.47 -7.97
CA ILE A 154 14.04 10.07 -7.55
C ILE A 154 13.06 9.95 -6.39
N TRP A 155 11.87 9.48 -6.72
CA TRP A 155 10.75 9.40 -5.79
C TRP A 155 10.82 8.13 -4.97
N THR A 156 10.69 8.24 -3.64
CA THR A 156 10.88 7.13 -2.70
C THR A 156 9.61 6.80 -1.91
N ILE A 157 9.31 5.51 -1.74
CA ILE A 157 8.34 5.00 -0.76
C ILE A 157 8.82 3.69 -0.16
N THR A 158 8.58 3.47 1.13
CA THR A 158 8.82 2.16 1.77
C THR A 158 7.51 1.58 2.27
N VAL A 159 7.25 0.33 1.90
CA VAL A 159 6.07 -0.44 2.34
C VAL A 159 6.53 -1.74 3.00
N VAL A 160 5.69 -2.35 3.82
CA VAL A 160 5.99 -3.63 4.48
C VAL A 160 5.12 -4.72 3.89
N LEU A 161 5.68 -5.72 3.24
CA LEU A 161 4.91 -6.80 2.60
C LEU A 161 5.15 -8.12 3.33
N ASP A 162 4.21 -9.06 3.20
CA ASP A 162 4.38 -10.42 3.70
C ASP A 162 5.66 -11.06 3.14
N THR A 163 6.30 -11.93 3.92
CA THR A 163 7.46 -12.70 3.43
C THR A 163 6.99 -13.77 2.43
N ASN A 164 7.78 -14.03 1.38
CA ASN A 164 7.45 -15.03 0.34
C ASN A 164 6.09 -14.77 -0.33
N PHE A 165 5.77 -13.49 -0.52
CA PHE A 165 4.57 -12.97 -1.14
C PHE A 165 4.85 -12.57 -2.58
N ALA A 166 3.83 -12.69 -3.44
CA ALA A 166 3.92 -12.28 -4.83
C ALA A 166 2.72 -11.38 -5.17
N THR A 167 2.99 -10.25 -5.81
CA THR A 167 1.99 -9.33 -6.32
C THR A 167 2.48 -8.67 -7.59
N ASP A 168 1.56 -8.11 -8.35
CA ASP A 168 1.89 -7.15 -9.40
C ASP A 168 1.83 -5.72 -8.82
N TYR A 169 2.39 -4.75 -9.53
CA TYR A 169 2.36 -3.33 -9.17
C TYR A 169 2.68 -2.46 -10.40
N THR A 170 2.44 -1.17 -10.29
CA THR A 170 2.79 -0.19 -11.33
C THR A 170 3.05 1.18 -10.70
N PHE A 171 3.72 2.05 -11.45
CA PHE A 171 3.89 3.44 -11.06
C PHE A 171 2.92 4.36 -11.81
N THR A 172 2.51 5.44 -11.17
CA THR A 172 1.66 6.46 -11.79
C THR A 172 2.24 7.84 -11.62
N ASN A 173 2.25 8.61 -12.71
CA ASN A 173 2.74 9.97 -12.77
C ASN A 173 1.58 10.96 -12.48
N GLY A 174 1.25 11.09 -11.19
CA GLY A 174 0.12 11.87 -10.69
C GLY A 174 -1.01 11.01 -10.11
N ALA A 175 -1.98 11.68 -9.48
CA ALA A 175 -3.19 11.09 -8.89
C ALA A 175 -4.38 11.17 -9.87
N CYS A 176 -4.28 10.50 -11.01
CA CYS A 176 -5.35 10.53 -12.00
C CYS A 176 -6.58 9.72 -11.54
N THR A 177 -7.77 10.18 -11.94
CA THR A 177 -9.05 9.51 -11.60
C THR A 177 -9.34 8.26 -12.45
N ASN A 178 -8.51 8.03 -13.46
CA ASN A 178 -8.51 6.86 -14.32
C ASN A 178 -7.08 6.25 -14.32
N TRP A 179 -6.73 5.41 -15.29
CA TRP A 179 -5.37 4.83 -15.38
C TRP A 179 -4.51 5.49 -16.46
N ASP A 180 -4.86 6.70 -16.92
CA ASP A 180 -4.14 7.35 -18.04
C ASP A 180 -2.76 7.88 -17.61
N CYS A 181 -2.51 8.07 -16.31
CA CYS A 181 -1.21 8.45 -15.75
C CYS A 181 -0.34 7.25 -15.37
N LYS A 182 -0.82 6.03 -15.59
CA LYS A 182 -0.04 4.81 -15.43
C LYS A 182 1.14 4.80 -16.40
N GLU A 183 2.28 4.30 -15.95
CA GLU A 183 3.37 3.98 -16.87
C GLU A 183 2.95 2.98 -17.96
N ASP A 184 3.55 3.10 -19.14
CA ASP A 184 3.37 2.14 -20.23
C ASP A 184 4.64 1.35 -20.45
N ILE A 185 4.67 0.12 -19.92
CA ILE A 185 5.74 -0.85 -20.14
C ILE A 185 5.34 -1.95 -21.14
N SER A 186 4.28 -1.75 -21.91
CA SER A 186 3.72 -2.78 -22.78
C SER A 186 4.74 -3.31 -23.79
N GLY A 187 4.93 -4.63 -23.79
CA GLY A 187 5.86 -5.31 -24.70
C GLY A 187 7.32 -5.32 -24.23
N GLN A 188 7.62 -4.78 -23.05
CA GLN A 188 8.93 -4.90 -22.41
C GLN A 188 9.00 -6.15 -21.52
N ASP A 189 10.21 -6.62 -21.20
CA ASP A 189 10.42 -7.94 -20.58
C ASP A 189 9.91 -8.06 -19.14
N CYS A 190 9.78 -6.94 -18.41
CA CYS A 190 9.25 -6.92 -17.04
C CYS A 190 7.73 -6.74 -16.98
N ALA A 191 7.05 -6.58 -18.13
CA ALA A 191 5.61 -6.39 -18.19
C ALA A 191 4.87 -7.72 -18.09
N VAL A 192 4.03 -7.87 -17.06
CA VAL A 192 3.24 -9.06 -16.79
C VAL A 192 1.75 -8.82 -16.91
N GLY A 193 1.03 -9.92 -17.16
CA GLY A 193 -0.43 -9.94 -17.18
C GLY A 193 -1.05 -9.17 -18.35
N GLN A 194 -2.37 -8.98 -18.28
CA GLN A 194 -3.14 -8.29 -19.32
C GLN A 194 -3.04 -6.76 -19.23
N TRP A 195 -2.49 -6.24 -18.12
CA TRP A 195 -2.41 -4.81 -17.85
C TRP A 195 -1.01 -4.24 -18.06
N SER A 196 0.00 -5.05 -18.37
CA SER A 196 1.41 -4.62 -18.43
C SER A 196 1.85 -4.02 -17.09
N ASP A 197 1.63 -4.74 -16.00
CA ASP A 197 2.14 -4.37 -14.67
C ASP A 197 3.56 -4.92 -14.46
N ARG A 198 4.27 -4.42 -13.45
CA ARG A 198 5.53 -5.01 -12.96
C ARG A 198 5.22 -6.12 -11.96
N HIS A 199 6.08 -7.12 -11.86
CA HIS A 199 5.94 -8.21 -10.90
C HIS A 199 6.90 -8.05 -9.72
N LEU A 200 6.42 -8.33 -8.52
CA LEU A 200 7.18 -8.33 -7.27
C LEU A 200 7.02 -9.66 -6.54
N GLU A 201 8.15 -10.28 -6.22
CA GLU A 201 8.22 -11.37 -5.26
C GLU A 201 9.10 -10.97 -4.08
N THR A 202 8.60 -11.15 -2.86
CA THR A 202 9.35 -10.89 -1.64
C THR A 202 10.03 -12.14 -1.13
N GLY A 203 11.19 -11.96 -0.48
CA GLY A 203 11.84 -13.01 0.28
C GLY A 203 11.50 -12.93 1.78
N VAL A 204 12.49 -13.25 2.61
CA VAL A 204 12.45 -13.04 4.07
C VAL A 204 13.35 -11.88 4.53
N GLN A 205 13.95 -11.16 3.58
CA GLN A 205 14.83 -10.02 3.83
C GLN A 205 14.23 -8.77 3.18
N ASN A 206 14.46 -7.63 3.82
CA ASN A 206 14.17 -6.33 3.24
C ASN A 206 14.87 -6.18 1.89
N MET A 207 14.23 -5.48 0.97
CA MET A 207 14.73 -5.29 -0.38
C MET A 207 14.50 -3.85 -0.85
N VAL A 208 15.30 -3.47 -1.84
CA VAL A 208 15.21 -2.18 -2.50
C VAL A 208 14.97 -2.43 -3.98
N ILE A 209 14.02 -1.70 -4.56
CA ILE A 209 13.66 -1.76 -5.97
C ILE A 209 13.92 -0.37 -6.53
N ASN A 210 14.87 -0.29 -7.46
CA ASN A 210 15.08 0.91 -8.25
C ASN A 210 14.41 0.70 -9.61
N ALA A 211 13.68 1.70 -10.07
CA ALA A 211 12.99 1.65 -11.35
C ALA A 211 13.08 2.99 -12.08
N CYS A 212 13.03 2.94 -13.41
CA CYS A 212 12.80 4.09 -14.28
C CYS A 212 11.36 4.08 -14.77
N PHE A 213 10.68 5.22 -14.71
CA PHE A 213 9.28 5.32 -15.14
C PHE A 213 9.11 4.94 -16.62
N ALA A 214 8.18 4.01 -16.91
CA ALA A 214 7.90 3.47 -18.24
C ALA A 214 9.02 2.66 -18.91
N TYR A 215 10.07 2.29 -18.17
CA TYR A 215 11.13 1.40 -18.66
C TYR A 215 11.37 0.22 -17.73
N CYS A 216 11.48 -0.97 -18.33
CA CYS A 216 11.96 -2.17 -17.67
C CYS A 216 13.48 -2.12 -17.57
N GLY A 217 13.99 -2.28 -16.36
CA GLY A 217 15.40 -2.28 -16.02
C GLY A 217 15.56 -2.30 -14.50
N ASP A 218 16.66 -2.86 -14.04
CA ASP A 218 17.09 -2.90 -12.64
C ASP A 218 17.92 -1.66 -12.33
N GLY A 219 17.28 -0.49 -12.29
CA GLY A 219 18.01 0.75 -12.09
C GLY A 219 17.18 2.01 -12.30
N PHE A 220 17.89 3.12 -12.17
CA PHE A 220 17.39 4.45 -12.49
C PHE A 220 17.48 4.71 -14.00
N CYS A 221 16.84 5.78 -14.48
CA CYS A 221 16.80 6.12 -15.91
C CYS A 221 18.18 6.43 -16.50
N SER A 222 19.16 6.76 -15.66
CA SER A 222 20.57 6.93 -16.02
C SER A 222 21.35 5.62 -16.19
N ASN A 223 20.71 4.45 -16.04
CA ASN A 223 21.36 3.14 -16.16
C ASN A 223 20.77 2.33 -17.34
N ALA A 224 20.20 3.01 -18.33
CA ALA A 224 19.53 2.41 -19.47
C ALA A 224 20.18 2.86 -20.78
N GLU A 225 21.28 2.20 -21.16
CA GLU A 225 21.84 2.27 -22.51
C GLU A 225 20.78 1.82 -23.53
N THR A 226 20.24 2.78 -24.29
CA THR A 226 19.19 2.52 -25.28
C THR A 226 19.74 2.24 -26.68
N ASN A 227 21.05 2.44 -26.91
CA ASN A 227 21.67 2.24 -28.22
C ASN A 227 23.10 1.69 -28.16
N CYS A 228 23.23 0.37 -28.01
CA CYS A 228 24.51 -0.33 -27.86
C CYS A 228 25.37 -0.47 -29.14
N SER A 229 25.24 0.44 -30.12
CA SER A 229 25.98 0.35 -31.38
C SER A 229 26.32 1.71 -32.03
N ASP A 230 26.18 2.81 -31.30
CA ASP A 230 26.35 4.16 -31.85
C ASP A 230 27.56 4.95 -31.34
N GLU A 231 28.44 4.31 -30.56
CA GLU A 231 29.68 4.88 -30.00
C GLU A 231 29.44 6.07 -29.08
N ILE A 232 28.24 6.17 -28.49
CA ILE A 232 27.84 7.21 -27.55
C ILE A 232 27.51 6.55 -26.22
N ASP A 233 28.01 7.17 -25.16
CA ASP A 233 27.65 6.91 -23.76
C ASP A 233 26.27 7.53 -23.51
N ASN A 234 25.21 6.78 -23.77
CA ASN A 234 23.83 7.26 -23.73
C ASN A 234 23.29 7.33 -22.30
N ASP A 235 23.94 6.65 -21.35
CA ASP A 235 23.55 6.62 -19.94
C ASP A 235 24.51 7.41 -19.02
N GLY A 236 25.67 7.80 -19.53
CA GLY A 236 26.60 8.75 -18.95
C GLY A 236 27.57 8.14 -17.92
N ASP A 237 27.70 6.82 -17.87
CA ASP A 237 28.50 6.11 -16.86
C ASP A 237 29.99 6.01 -17.20
N GLY A 238 30.36 6.39 -18.43
CA GLY A 238 31.72 6.47 -18.94
C GLY A 238 32.16 5.25 -19.77
N ASP A 239 31.34 4.22 -19.87
CA ASP A 239 31.49 3.11 -20.81
C ASP A 239 30.60 3.37 -22.06
N ILE A 240 30.86 2.69 -23.19
CA ILE A 240 30.11 2.87 -24.45
C ILE A 240 29.80 1.52 -25.09
N ASP A 241 28.64 1.40 -25.73
CA ASP A 241 28.22 0.22 -26.49
C ASP A 241 28.48 -1.11 -25.76
N CYS A 242 29.22 -2.06 -26.35
CA CYS A 242 29.47 -3.38 -25.77
C CYS A 242 30.52 -3.40 -24.65
N ASP A 243 31.17 -2.27 -24.37
CA ASP A 243 31.97 -2.11 -23.16
C ASP A 243 31.07 -1.76 -21.94
N ASP A 244 29.81 -1.36 -22.19
CA ASP A 244 28.79 -1.07 -21.19
C ASP A 244 28.10 -2.35 -20.66
N SER A 245 27.96 -2.43 -19.33
CA SER A 245 27.34 -3.57 -18.65
C SER A 245 25.84 -3.73 -18.98
N ASN A 246 25.14 -2.63 -19.27
CA ASN A 246 23.73 -2.58 -19.65
C ASN A 246 23.50 -3.08 -21.09
N CYS A 247 24.55 -3.10 -21.92
CA CYS A 247 24.56 -3.65 -23.27
C CYS A 247 24.98 -5.12 -23.36
N SER A 248 25.29 -5.76 -22.22
CA SER A 248 25.77 -7.16 -22.14
C SER A 248 24.85 -8.18 -22.80
N ASN A 249 23.56 -7.87 -22.93
CA ASN A 249 22.55 -8.75 -23.55
C ASN A 249 22.10 -8.27 -24.95
N ASN A 250 22.71 -7.22 -25.50
CA ASN A 250 22.37 -6.74 -26.84
C ASN A 250 22.90 -7.71 -27.91
N PRO A 251 22.07 -8.14 -28.89
CA PRO A 251 22.48 -8.99 -30.01
C PRO A 251 23.74 -8.52 -30.76
N ASP A 252 23.98 -7.21 -30.79
CA ASP A 252 25.14 -6.62 -31.47
C ASP A 252 26.46 -6.84 -30.69
N CYS A 253 26.39 -7.21 -29.41
CA CYS A 253 27.52 -7.44 -28.51
C CYS A 253 27.93 -8.92 -28.36
N PHE A 254 27.16 -9.84 -28.93
CA PHE A 254 27.48 -11.27 -28.89
C PHE A 254 28.29 -11.71 -30.12
N GLY A 255 29.61 -11.74 -29.98
CA GLY A 255 30.47 -12.56 -30.83
C GLY A 255 30.19 -14.07 -30.64
N ASP A 256 30.15 -14.81 -31.74
CA ASP A 256 29.86 -16.26 -31.88
C ASP A 256 29.94 -17.15 -30.61
N PHE A 257 28.74 -17.54 -30.15
CA PHE A 257 28.31 -18.65 -29.27
C PHE A 257 29.30 -19.73 -28.77
N ALA A 258 29.24 -20.00 -27.44
CA ALA A 258 29.29 -21.36 -26.86
C ALA A 258 28.66 -21.40 -25.44
N GLY A 259 27.51 -22.07 -25.29
CA GLY A 259 26.78 -22.17 -24.02
C GLY A 259 27.18 -23.33 -23.10
N LEU A 260 26.49 -23.48 -21.96
CA LEU A 260 26.18 -24.75 -21.25
C LEU A 260 25.15 -24.54 -20.11
N MET A 261 24.42 -25.62 -19.77
CA MET A 261 23.17 -25.71 -18.99
C MET A 261 23.32 -26.43 -17.63
N ASN A 262 22.49 -26.05 -16.62
CA ASN A 262 21.89 -26.84 -15.49
C ASN A 262 22.81 -27.41 -14.36
N PRO A 263 22.37 -27.91 -13.16
CA PRO A 263 21.01 -28.05 -12.56
C PRO A 263 20.83 -27.86 -11.00
N SER A 264 19.55 -27.75 -10.58
CA SER A 264 18.83 -28.33 -9.41
C SER A 264 19.43 -28.43 -7.98
N PHE A 265 18.64 -28.13 -6.94
CA PHE A 265 18.60 -28.89 -5.67
C PHE A 265 17.28 -28.71 -4.88
N GLU A 266 16.67 -29.82 -4.42
CA GLU A 266 15.53 -29.88 -3.49
C GLU A 266 15.99 -30.10 -2.04
N ASP A 267 15.26 -29.63 -1.04
CA ASP A 267 14.72 -30.50 0.05
C ASP A 267 13.83 -29.72 1.06
N SER A 268 12.77 -30.40 1.49
CA SER A 268 11.80 -30.02 2.55
C SER A 268 12.41 -30.00 3.97
N LEU A 269 11.66 -29.52 5.00
CA LEU A 269 11.43 -30.20 6.30
C LEU A 269 10.52 -29.37 7.27
N ASN A 270 9.75 -30.08 8.12
CA ASN A 270 8.59 -29.62 8.92
C ASN A 270 8.87 -29.00 10.32
N GLY A 271 8.00 -28.08 10.77
CA GLY A 271 7.21 -28.09 12.05
C GLY A 271 7.84 -27.74 13.42
N TRP A 272 7.21 -26.82 14.17
CA TRP A 272 7.22 -26.74 15.66
C TRP A 272 6.00 -25.98 16.24
N SER A 273 5.63 -26.31 17.48
CA SER A 273 4.50 -25.77 18.27
C SER A 273 4.96 -25.39 19.68
N VAL A 274 4.41 -24.36 20.33
CA VAL A 274 4.19 -24.29 21.82
C VAL A 274 3.07 -23.29 22.17
N ALA A 275 2.38 -23.51 23.29
CA ALA A 275 1.25 -22.74 23.82
C ALA A 275 1.57 -21.89 25.08
N ASN A 276 0.67 -20.92 25.33
CA ASN A 276 0.07 -20.47 26.61
C ASN A 276 0.62 -19.24 27.38
N GLY A 277 -0.26 -18.23 27.60
CA GLY A 277 -0.39 -17.54 28.88
C GLY A 277 -0.68 -16.01 28.85
N GLY A 278 -1.86 -15.59 29.34
CA GLY A 278 -2.06 -14.23 29.89
C GLY A 278 -3.47 -13.64 29.74
N SER A 279 -4.10 -13.32 30.87
CA SER A 279 -5.46 -12.77 31.02
C SER A 279 -5.55 -11.25 30.81
N SER A 280 -6.50 -10.75 30.00
CA SER A 280 -6.89 -9.34 29.95
C SER A 280 -8.25 -9.08 30.62
N SER A 281 -8.40 -7.91 31.24
CA SER A 281 -9.61 -7.47 31.94
C SER A 281 -10.65 -6.90 30.97
N PRO A 282 -11.95 -6.93 31.28
CA PRO A 282 -12.98 -6.40 30.39
C PRO A 282 -12.92 -4.86 30.28
N ALA A 283 -12.87 -4.34 29.05
CA ALA A 283 -13.07 -2.93 28.76
C ALA A 283 -14.54 -2.53 28.98
N THR A 284 -14.78 -1.36 29.56
CA THR A 284 -16.14 -0.81 29.76
C THR A 284 -16.43 0.27 28.72
N ILE A 285 -17.57 0.12 28.02
CA ILE A 285 -18.03 1.01 26.95
C ILE A 285 -18.99 2.07 27.53
N SER A 286 -18.77 3.34 27.22
CA SER A 286 -19.72 4.43 27.47
C SER A 286 -19.81 5.40 26.27
N SER A 287 -21.01 5.86 25.95
CA SER A 287 -21.31 6.78 24.83
C SER A 287 -21.47 8.22 25.28
N GLY A 288 -20.96 9.18 24.49
CA GLY A 288 -21.22 10.62 24.61
C GLY A 288 -21.65 11.23 23.27
N ASP A 289 -22.44 12.31 23.31
CA ASP A 289 -22.94 13.02 22.12
C ASP A 289 -22.19 14.35 21.97
N ALA A 290 -21.32 14.45 20.97
CA ALA A 290 -20.78 15.73 20.51
C ALA A 290 -21.81 16.29 19.52
N HIS A 291 -22.59 17.29 19.96
CA HIS A 291 -23.75 17.86 19.26
C HIS A 291 -23.48 18.54 17.89
N THR A 292 -22.76 17.88 16.99
CA THR A 292 -22.47 18.25 15.59
C THR A 292 -22.84 17.16 14.59
N GLY A 293 -23.20 15.95 15.04
CA GLY A 293 -23.54 14.80 14.18
C GLY A 293 -22.51 13.66 14.21
N ASP A 294 -21.35 13.89 14.85
CA ASP A 294 -20.32 12.88 15.05
C ASP A 294 -20.49 12.17 16.40
N GLN A 295 -20.25 10.86 16.44
CA GLN A 295 -20.36 10.05 17.66
C GLN A 295 -18.96 9.62 18.12
N TYR A 296 -18.74 9.55 19.44
CA TYR A 296 -17.52 8.99 19.98
C TYR A 296 -17.75 7.99 21.11
N LEU A 297 -16.84 7.03 21.21
CA LEU A 297 -16.81 6.01 22.26
C LEU A 297 -15.58 6.18 23.13
N ILE A 298 -15.73 5.98 24.44
CA ILE A 298 -14.62 5.98 25.39
C ILE A 298 -14.12 4.55 25.59
N LEU A 299 -12.83 4.33 25.35
CA LEU A 299 -12.13 3.08 25.60
C LEU A 299 -11.21 3.23 26.81
N ASN A 300 -11.44 2.41 27.83
CA ASN A 300 -10.52 2.26 28.95
C ASN A 300 -9.64 1.03 28.71
N VAL A 301 -8.35 1.24 28.42
CA VAL A 301 -7.37 0.18 28.26
C VAL A 301 -6.59 0.07 29.58
N GLY A 302 -6.66 -1.09 30.25
CA GLY A 302 -6.11 -1.34 31.58
C GLY A 302 -5.07 -2.44 31.64
#